data_AF-A0A1W2ATE0-F1
#
_entry.id   AF-A0A1W2ATE0-F1
#
_cell.length_a   1.000
_cell.length_b   1.000
_cell.length_c   1.000
_cell.angle_alpha   90.00
_cell.angle_beta   90.00
_cell.angle_gamma   90.00
#
_symmetry.space_group_name_H-M   'P 1'
#
loop_
_entity.id
_entity.type
_entity.pdbx_description
1 polymer ?
#
loop_
_entity_poly.entity_id
_entity_poly.type
_entity_poly.pdbx_seq_one_letter_code
_entity_poly.pdbx_strand_id
1 'polypeptide(L)'
;MNNGDWTFNNHEDGNWCNDHFSTKEEAIAAGIEYAKDERWERLYVGQVQEIPVDSPIDADSVIEKAAEKIDDDYGGDHDTGDRFMNSLECGDSERLQELLDEAFYKWVAEREIKCPCLTIEKCERVPLPGTEGVE
;
A
#
# COMPACT_ATOMS: atom_id res chain seq x y z
N MET A 1 -13.00 8.82 -8.08
CA MET A 1 -11.78 8.02 -7.86
C MET A 1 -11.06 8.03 -9.19
N ASN A 2 -9.80 8.42 -9.20
CA ASN A 2 -9.02 8.69 -10.41
C ASN A 2 -8.29 7.42 -10.88
N ASN A 3 -8.87 6.24 -10.63
CA ASN A 3 -8.25 4.96 -10.97
C ASN A 3 -8.12 4.86 -12.49
N GLY A 4 -6.90 4.61 -12.97
CA GLY A 4 -6.57 4.57 -14.38
C GLY A 4 -6.21 5.92 -15.01
N ASP A 5 -6.46 7.03 -14.32
CA ASP A 5 -5.99 8.36 -14.76
C ASP A 5 -4.46 8.43 -14.67
N TRP A 6 -3.89 9.39 -15.37
CA TRP A 6 -2.47 9.68 -15.40
C TRP A 6 -2.19 10.96 -14.64
N THR A 7 -1.08 10.98 -13.92
CA THR A 7 -0.56 12.18 -13.24
C THR A 7 0.94 12.28 -13.46
N PHE A 8 1.55 13.36 -12.97
CA PHE A 8 2.97 13.64 -13.15
C PHE A 8 3.61 14.07 -11.82
N ASN A 9 4.94 13.97 -11.71
CA ASN A 9 5.70 14.46 -10.57
C ASN A 9 7.19 14.67 -10.88
N ASN A 10 7.96 15.25 -9.96
CA ASN A 10 9.40 15.46 -10.11
C ASN A 10 10.27 14.35 -9.51
N HIS A 11 9.64 13.36 -8.89
CA HIS A 11 10.27 12.19 -8.29
C HIS A 11 9.49 10.92 -8.69
N GLU A 12 10.17 9.77 -8.68
CA GLU A 12 9.61 8.51 -9.16
C GLU A 12 8.67 7.80 -8.18
N ASP A 13 8.83 8.08 -6.88
CA ASP A 13 8.16 7.41 -5.77
C ASP A 13 7.43 8.42 -4.87
N GLY A 14 6.91 7.98 -3.72
CA GLY A 14 6.28 8.87 -2.74
C GLY A 14 4.88 9.35 -3.12
N ASN A 15 4.51 10.55 -2.65
CA ASN A 15 3.16 11.06 -2.77
C ASN A 15 2.99 11.91 -4.05
N TRP A 16 2.05 11.53 -4.90
CA TRP A 16 1.75 12.23 -6.14
C TRP A 16 0.41 12.97 -6.00
N CYS A 17 0.50 14.29 -5.89
CA CYS A 17 -0.66 15.17 -5.61
C CYS A 17 -1.00 16.13 -6.75
N ASN A 18 -0.36 16.03 -7.91
CA ASN A 18 -0.61 16.91 -9.04
C ASN A 18 -1.96 16.56 -9.73
N ASP A 19 -2.31 17.36 -10.72
CA ASP A 19 -3.53 17.16 -11.50
C ASP A 19 -3.56 15.76 -12.16
N HIS A 20 -4.78 15.30 -12.43
CA HIS A 20 -5.08 13.98 -12.99
C HIS A 20 -5.72 14.13 -14.36
N PHE A 21 -5.33 13.27 -15.29
CA PHE A 21 -5.69 13.35 -16.70
C PHE A 21 -6.14 11.99 -17.22
N SER A 22 -7.11 11.95 -18.13
CA SER A 22 -7.61 10.68 -18.68
C SER A 22 -6.61 10.01 -19.63
N THR A 23 -5.64 10.76 -20.16
CA THR A 23 -4.61 10.23 -21.06
C THR A 23 -3.20 10.55 -20.57
N LYS A 24 -2.26 9.68 -20.92
CA LYS A 24 -0.84 9.86 -20.61
C LYS A 24 -0.28 11.12 -21.29
N GLU A 25 -0.68 11.35 -22.54
CA GLU A 25 -0.22 12.47 -23.35
C GLU A 25 -0.62 13.82 -22.75
N GLU A 26 -1.83 13.93 -22.20
CA GLU A 26 -2.29 15.11 -21.47
C GLU A 26 -1.48 15.33 -20.19
N ALA A 27 -1.23 14.27 -19.41
CA ALA A 27 -0.42 14.35 -18.20
C ALA A 27 1.03 14.78 -18.49
N ILE A 28 1.62 14.28 -19.59
CA ILE A 28 2.95 14.68 -20.06
C ILE A 28 2.95 16.16 -20.46
N ALA A 29 1.97 16.60 -21.25
CA ALA A 29 1.90 17.98 -21.71
C ALA A 29 1.77 18.95 -20.53
N ALA A 30 0.86 18.66 -19.59
CA ALA A 30 0.70 19.44 -18.37
C ALA A 30 1.96 19.43 -17.50
N GLY A 31 2.56 18.24 -17.31
CA GLY A 31 3.77 18.08 -16.51
C GLY A 31 4.99 18.81 -17.08
N ILE A 32 5.13 18.89 -18.41
CA ILE A 32 6.21 19.66 -19.06
C ILE A 32 6.03 21.16 -18.80
N GLU A 33 4.82 21.69 -18.93
CA GLU A 33 4.57 23.11 -18.65
C GLU A 33 4.80 23.42 -17.17
N TYR A 34 4.27 22.58 -16.27
CA TYR A 34 4.47 22.72 -14.84
C TYR A 34 5.95 22.64 -14.43
N ALA A 35 6.70 21.70 -15.01
CA ALA A 35 8.14 21.55 -14.77
C ALA A 35 8.95 22.76 -15.24
N LYS A 36 8.54 23.46 -16.30
CA LYS A 36 9.19 24.70 -16.74
C LYS A 36 8.96 25.83 -15.74
N ASP A 37 7.72 26.00 -15.29
CA ASP A 37 7.33 27.06 -14.36
C ASP A 37 8.00 26.88 -13.00
N GLU A 38 8.03 25.65 -12.49
CA GLU A 38 8.63 25.28 -11.21
C GLU A 38 10.13 24.92 -11.30
N ARG A 39 10.71 24.96 -12.51
CA ARG A 39 12.13 24.64 -12.80
C ARG A 39 12.57 23.26 -12.30
N TRP A 40 11.74 22.25 -12.55
CA TRP A 40 12.09 20.87 -12.23
C TRP A 40 13.19 20.36 -13.16
N GLU A 41 14.12 19.58 -12.59
CA GLU A 41 15.18 18.91 -13.36
C GLU A 41 14.75 17.55 -13.92
N ARG A 42 13.66 17.00 -13.37
CA ARG A 42 13.15 15.68 -13.68
C ARG A 42 11.63 15.74 -13.74
N LEU A 43 11.08 14.97 -14.66
CA LEU A 43 9.66 14.76 -14.80
C LEU A 43 9.42 13.26 -14.91
N TYR A 44 8.44 12.80 -14.15
CA TYR A 44 7.92 11.45 -14.19
C TYR A 44 6.44 11.53 -14.48
N VAL A 45 5.94 10.58 -15.26
CA VAL A 45 4.51 10.38 -15.50
C VAL A 45 4.16 8.96 -15.06
N GLY A 46 2.98 8.81 -14.49
CA GLY A 46 2.55 7.52 -13.95
C GLY A 46 1.05 7.37 -14.00
N GLN A 47 0.60 6.13 -14.08
CA GLN A 47 -0.81 5.78 -14.07
C GLN A 47 -1.25 5.52 -12.62
N VAL A 48 -2.31 6.17 -12.21
CA VAL A 48 -2.91 6.01 -10.90
C VAL A 48 -3.62 4.66 -10.82
N GLN A 49 -3.34 3.91 -9.76
CA GLN A 49 -3.94 2.61 -9.50
C GLN A 49 -4.51 2.57 -8.08
N GLU A 50 -5.72 2.04 -7.93
CA GLU A 50 -6.26 1.69 -6.62
C GLU A 50 -5.37 0.65 -5.93
N ILE A 51 -5.02 0.91 -4.67
CA ILE A 51 -4.33 -0.10 -3.85
C ILE A 51 -5.36 -1.16 -3.48
N PRO A 52 -5.14 -2.44 -3.85
CA PRO A 52 -6.02 -3.50 -3.41
C PRO A 52 -5.96 -3.58 -1.87
N VAL A 53 -7.11 -3.76 -1.23
CA VAL A 53 -7.18 -4.01 0.21
C VAL A 53 -6.78 -5.46 0.45
N ASP A 54 -5.48 -5.72 0.33
CA ASP A 54 -4.88 -7.05 0.30
C ASP A 54 -3.76 -7.17 1.32
N SER A 55 -4.10 -6.83 2.56
CA SER A 55 -3.22 -6.96 3.71
C SER A 55 -3.95 -7.79 4.77
N PRO A 56 -3.93 -9.13 4.65
CA PRO A 56 -4.58 -10.00 5.61
C PRO A 56 -4.02 -9.80 7.03
N ILE A 57 -4.82 -10.19 8.02
CA ILE A 57 -4.42 -10.12 9.42
C ILE A 57 -3.37 -11.21 9.67
N ASP A 58 -2.20 -10.83 10.15
CA ASP A 58 -1.12 -11.75 10.48
C ASP A 58 -1.50 -12.65 11.66
N ALA A 59 -1.60 -13.96 11.40
CA ALA A 59 -2.01 -14.95 12.39
C ALA A 59 -1.05 -15.05 13.57
N ASP A 60 0.26 -14.98 13.33
CA ASP A 60 1.28 -15.05 14.37
C ASP A 60 1.15 -13.87 15.34
N SER A 61 1.01 -12.64 14.83
CA SER A 61 0.75 -11.45 15.65
C SER A 61 -0.54 -11.56 16.48
N VAL A 62 -1.58 -12.22 15.95
CA VAL A 62 -2.83 -12.45 16.70
C VAL A 62 -2.62 -13.46 17.83
N ILE A 63 -1.88 -14.53 17.55
CA ILE A 63 -1.53 -15.57 18.52
C ILE A 63 -0.70 -14.97 19.66
N GLU A 64 0.32 -14.17 19.34
CA GLU A 64 1.15 -13.48 20.34
C GLU A 64 0.32 -12.57 21.24
N LYS A 65 -0.55 -11.73 20.66
CA LYS A 65 -1.45 -10.86 21.42
C LYS A 65 -2.43 -11.64 22.28
N ALA A 66 -2.87 -12.81 21.84
CA ALA A 66 -3.73 -13.68 22.64
C ALA A 66 -2.96 -14.24 23.84
N ALA A 67 -1.70 -14.65 23.67
CA ALA A 67 -0.83 -15.11 24.75
C ALA A 67 -0.58 -14.00 25.78
N GLU A 68 -0.21 -12.80 25.32
CA GLU A 68 -0.05 -11.62 26.18
C GLU A 68 -1.32 -11.33 26.99
N LYS A 69 -2.48 -11.37 26.31
CA LYS A 69 -3.77 -11.15 26.98
C LYS A 69 -4.10 -12.22 28.02
N ILE A 70 -3.74 -13.48 27.76
CA ILE A 70 -3.90 -14.57 28.72
C ILE A 70 -3.05 -14.30 29.97
N ASP A 71 -1.80 -13.86 29.80
CA ASP A 71 -0.96 -13.46 30.93
C ASP A 71 -1.52 -12.22 31.65
N ASP A 72 -2.08 -11.24 30.97
CA ASP A 72 -2.70 -10.09 31.64
C ASP A 72 -3.96 -10.46 32.41
N ASP A 73 -4.82 -11.30 31.83
CA ASP A 73 -6.13 -11.66 32.41
C ASP A 73 -5.98 -12.69 33.54
N TYR A 74 -4.96 -13.54 33.50
CA TYR A 74 -4.79 -14.68 34.42
C TYR A 74 -3.44 -14.70 35.15
N GLY A 75 -2.50 -13.80 34.81
CA GLY A 75 -1.10 -13.88 35.22
C GLY A 75 -0.68 -12.84 36.26
N GLY A 76 -0.46 -13.35 37.48
CA GLY A 76 0.64 -12.85 38.31
C GLY A 76 1.98 -13.57 37.99
N ASP A 77 1.96 -14.63 37.18
CA ASP A 77 3.13 -15.39 36.69
C ASP A 77 3.05 -15.49 35.16
N HIS A 78 4.06 -14.97 34.47
CA HIS A 78 4.21 -14.87 33.00
C HIS A 78 4.38 -16.23 32.27
N ASP A 79 3.82 -17.32 32.80
CA ASP A 79 3.97 -18.67 32.24
C ASP A 79 2.66 -19.16 31.58
N THR A 80 1.56 -18.40 31.67
CA THR A 80 0.27 -18.88 31.16
C THR A 80 0.15 -18.67 29.65
N GLY A 81 0.59 -17.50 29.16
CA GLY A 81 0.73 -17.19 27.75
C GLY A 81 1.76 -18.09 27.07
N ASP A 82 2.94 -18.28 27.70
CA ASP A 82 3.96 -19.19 27.20
C ASP A 82 3.45 -20.63 27.07
N ARG A 83 2.68 -21.14 28.04
CA ARG A 83 2.06 -22.47 27.95
C ARG A 83 1.03 -22.56 26.83
N PHE A 84 0.26 -21.51 26.61
CA PHE A 84 -0.66 -21.45 25.47
C PHE A 84 0.11 -21.52 24.16
N MET A 85 1.15 -20.70 23.98
CA MET A 85 2.01 -20.72 22.79
C MET A 85 2.63 -22.11 22.55
N ASN A 86 3.14 -22.74 23.61
CA ASN A 86 3.73 -24.08 23.54
C ASN A 86 2.72 -25.21 23.33
N SER A 87 1.42 -24.93 23.47
CA SER A 87 0.36 -25.91 23.23
C SER A 87 -0.07 -26.00 21.76
N LEU A 88 0.35 -25.04 20.93
CA LEU A 88 0.01 -24.98 19.51
C LEU A 88 0.76 -26.06 18.73
N GLU A 89 0.05 -26.69 17.80
CA GLU A 89 0.59 -27.69 16.90
C GLU A 89 1.17 -27.07 15.63
N CYS A 90 1.99 -27.85 14.92
CA CYS A 90 2.48 -27.46 13.61
C CYS A 90 1.30 -27.28 12.65
N GLY A 91 1.17 -26.08 12.07
CA GLY A 91 0.08 -25.74 11.16
C GLY A 91 -1.11 -25.03 11.82
N ASP A 92 -1.16 -24.87 13.15
CA ASP A 92 -2.23 -24.10 13.80
C ASP A 92 -2.21 -22.62 13.36
N SER A 93 -1.02 -22.03 13.24
CA SER A 93 -0.87 -20.67 12.71
C SER A 93 -1.33 -20.56 11.24
N GLU A 94 -0.93 -21.51 10.40
CA GLU A 94 -1.37 -21.55 8.99
C GLU A 94 -2.90 -21.67 8.89
N ARG A 95 -3.51 -22.53 9.72
CA ARG A 95 -4.95 -22.70 9.74
C ARG A 95 -5.67 -21.44 10.25
N LEU A 96 -5.10 -20.77 11.25
CA LEU A 96 -5.64 -19.49 11.71
C LEU A 96 -5.52 -18.42 10.62
N GLN A 97 -4.43 -18.39 9.86
CA GLN A 97 -4.26 -17.47 8.74
C GLN A 97 -5.36 -17.65 7.70
N GLU A 98 -5.66 -18.90 7.29
CA GLU A 98 -6.75 -19.18 6.35
C GLU A 98 -8.11 -18.67 6.84
N LEU A 99 -8.39 -18.84 8.14
CA LEU A 99 -9.65 -18.37 8.76
C LEU A 99 -9.72 -16.85 8.84
N LEU A 100 -8.61 -16.20 9.18
CA LEU A 100 -8.50 -14.74 9.24
C LEU A 100 -8.64 -14.13 7.85
N ASP A 101 -8.00 -14.72 6.83
CA ASP A 101 -8.10 -14.32 5.43
C ASP A 101 -9.55 -14.41 4.94
N GLU A 102 -10.20 -15.55 5.14
CA GLU A 102 -11.60 -15.74 4.74
C GLU A 102 -12.50 -14.68 5.39
N ALA A 103 -12.35 -14.46 6.70
CA ALA A 103 -13.14 -13.48 7.42
C ALA A 103 -12.84 -12.04 6.97
N PHE A 104 -11.58 -11.71 6.74
CA PHE A 104 -11.14 -10.38 6.32
C PHE A 104 -11.65 -10.05 4.92
N TYR A 105 -11.42 -10.91 3.94
CA TYR A 105 -11.89 -10.67 2.57
C TYR A 105 -13.41 -10.65 2.47
N LYS A 106 -14.10 -11.49 3.24
CA LYS A 106 -15.56 -11.43 3.34
C LYS A 106 -16.02 -10.08 3.87
N TRP A 107 -15.43 -9.59 4.95
CA TRP A 107 -15.78 -8.28 5.52
C TRP A 107 -15.47 -7.12 4.56
N VAL A 108 -14.32 -7.15 3.88
CA VAL A 108 -13.95 -6.16 2.85
C VAL A 108 -14.98 -6.14 1.71
N ALA A 109 -15.38 -7.31 1.22
CA ALA A 109 -16.35 -7.44 0.14
C ALA A 109 -17.76 -7.00 0.57
N GLU A 110 -18.25 -7.43 1.73
CA GLU A 110 -19.59 -7.08 2.25
C GLU A 110 -19.77 -5.57 2.45
N ARG A 111 -18.68 -4.89 2.78
CA ARG A 111 -18.68 -3.46 3.08
C ARG A 111 -18.21 -2.59 1.92
N GLU A 112 -17.87 -3.21 0.78
CA GLU A 112 -17.27 -2.55 -0.39
C GLU A 112 -16.10 -1.64 0.03
N ILE A 113 -15.28 -2.10 0.97
CA ILE A 113 -14.18 -1.30 1.52
C ILE A 113 -13.14 -1.10 0.42
N LYS A 114 -12.81 0.17 0.20
CA LYS A 114 -11.76 0.59 -0.73
C LYS A 114 -10.68 1.31 0.03
N CYS A 115 -9.43 1.08 -0.35
CA CYS A 115 -8.34 1.92 0.12
C CYS A 115 -8.55 3.33 -0.45
N PRO A 116 -8.58 4.39 0.38
CA PRO A 116 -8.64 5.76 -0.13
C PRO A 116 -7.30 6.17 -0.78
N CYS A 117 -6.24 5.41 -0.52
CA CYS A 117 -4.92 5.64 -1.07
C CYS A 117 -4.81 5.04 -2.48
N LEU A 118 -4.10 5.75 -3.33
CA LEU A 118 -3.75 5.32 -4.68
C LEU A 118 -2.24 5.10 -4.73
N THR A 119 -1.81 4.22 -5.61
CA THR A 119 -0.41 4.03 -5.96
C THR A 119 -0.18 4.43 -7.41
N ILE A 120 1.08 4.52 -7.81
CA ILE A 120 1.46 4.78 -9.20
C ILE A 120 1.96 3.48 -9.83
N GLU A 121 1.26 3.04 -10.88
CA GLU A 121 1.68 1.99 -11.80
C GLU A 121 2.36 2.62 -13.02
N LYS A 122 3.20 1.85 -13.73
CA LYS A 122 3.80 2.23 -15.03
C LYS A 122 4.47 3.62 -15.01
N CYS A 123 5.15 3.94 -13.90
CA CYS A 123 5.93 5.15 -13.75
C CYS A 123 7.10 5.17 -14.75
N GLU A 124 7.26 6.27 -15.48
CA GLU A 124 8.38 6.46 -16.38
C GLU A 124 8.89 7.90 -16.35
N ARG A 125 10.20 8.06 -16.60
CA ARG A 125 10.82 9.37 -16.73
C ARG A 125 10.54 9.97 -18.11
N VAL A 126 10.10 11.21 -18.12
CA VAL A 126 9.85 12.00 -19.33
C VAL A 126 11.03 12.98 -19.53
N PRO A 127 11.67 13.01 -20.72
CA PRO A 127 12.69 14.00 -21.03
C PRO A 127 12.13 15.42 -21.01
N LEU A 128 12.82 16.35 -20.36
CA LEU A 128 12.45 17.76 -20.38
C LEU A 128 13.11 18.47 -21.58
N PRO A 129 12.40 19.39 -22.26
CA PRO A 129 12.99 20.16 -23.35
C PRO A 129 14.19 20.99 -22.87
N GLY A 130 15.35 20.81 -23.52
CA GLY A 130 16.58 21.56 -23.18
C GLY A 130 17.50 20.89 -22.15
N THR A 131 17.16 19.69 -21.65
CA THR A 131 18.05 18.88 -20.79
C THR A 131 18.81 17.79 -21.55
N GLU A 132 18.71 17.75 -22.88
CA GLU A 132 19.54 16.86 -23.71
C GLU A 132 20.99 17.36 -23.70
N GLY A 133 21.85 16.74 -22.88
CA GLY A 133 23.31 16.98 -22.93
C GLY A 133 24.06 17.14 -21.61
N VAL A 134 23.52 16.72 -20.47
CA VAL A 134 24.32 16.57 -19.24
C VAL A 134 24.40 15.08 -18.89
N GLU A 135 25.38 14.41 -19.51
CA GLU A 135 25.93 13.14 -19.02
C GLU A 135 26.87 13.40 -17.83
#